data_AF-A0A127KUG6-F1
#
_entry.id   AF-A0A127KUG6-F1
#
_cell.length_a   1.000
_cell.length_b   1.000
_cell.length_c   1.000
_cell.angle_alpha   90.00
_cell.angle_beta   90.00
_cell.angle_gamma   90.00
#
_symmetry.space_group_name_H-M   'P 1'
#
loop_
_entity.id
_entity.type
_entity.pdbx_description
1 polymer ?
#
loop_
_entity_poly.entity_id
_entity_poly.type
_entity_poly.pdbx_seq_one_letter_code
_entity_poly.pdbx_strand_id
1 'polypeptide(L)'
;TSDVGGPIEDQNSLSAGERGPTLLEDFIFRQKIQRFDHERVPERAVHARGAGAHGVFTSYGDFSNITAASFLAKEGKQTPVFVRFSTVAGSRGSSDLARDVHGFATRFYTDEGNFDILGNNIPVFFIQDAILFPDLIHAVKPRGDNEIPQAATAHDSA
;
A
#
# COMPACT_ATOMS: atom_id res chain seq x y z
N THR A 1 26.82 -9.06 -5.35
CA THR A 1 26.66 -10.29 -6.16
C THR A 1 25.51 -10.06 -7.13
N SER A 2 25.39 -10.87 -8.18
CA SER A 2 24.13 -10.95 -8.93
C SER A 2 23.04 -11.58 -8.06
N ASP A 3 21.79 -11.51 -8.53
CA ASP A 3 20.64 -12.12 -7.84
C ASP A 3 20.73 -13.66 -7.74
N VAL A 4 21.65 -14.31 -8.47
CA VAL A 4 21.97 -15.77 -8.36
C VAL A 4 23.29 -16.06 -7.64
N GLY A 5 23.85 -15.08 -6.93
CA GLY A 5 24.91 -15.30 -5.93
C GLY A 5 26.36 -15.15 -6.40
N GLY A 6 26.61 -15.00 -7.71
CA GLY A 6 27.96 -14.77 -8.23
C GLY A 6 28.50 -13.39 -7.83
N PRO A 7 29.77 -13.25 -7.38
CA PRO A 7 30.42 -11.95 -7.18
C PRO A 7 30.48 -11.13 -8.48
N ILE A 8 30.27 -9.82 -8.38
CA ILE A 8 30.22 -8.88 -9.53
C ILE A 8 30.78 -7.52 -9.11
N GLU A 9 31.16 -6.69 -10.09
CA GLU A 9 31.33 -5.24 -9.98
C GLU A 9 30.25 -4.54 -10.81
N ASP A 10 29.77 -3.38 -10.38
CA ASP A 10 28.57 -2.76 -10.97
C ASP A 10 28.67 -1.23 -11.15
N GLN A 11 29.91 -0.70 -11.15
CA GLN A 11 30.21 0.72 -11.27
C GLN A 11 30.50 1.16 -12.71
N ASN A 12 30.90 0.24 -13.57
CA ASN A 12 31.20 0.49 -14.98
C ASN A 12 30.46 -0.51 -15.87
N SER A 13 30.02 -0.06 -17.04
CA SER A 13 29.51 -0.96 -18.08
C SER A 13 30.66 -1.58 -18.87
N LEU A 14 30.45 -2.79 -19.38
CA LEU A 14 31.35 -3.43 -20.33
C LEU A 14 31.27 -2.73 -21.69
N SER A 15 32.40 -2.27 -22.21
CA SER A 15 32.49 -1.54 -23.49
C SER A 15 33.56 -2.10 -24.43
N ALA A 16 33.38 -1.90 -25.75
CA ALA A 16 34.39 -2.23 -26.77
C ALA A 16 35.53 -1.19 -26.83
N GLY A 17 36.36 -1.16 -25.80
CA GLY A 17 37.42 -0.16 -25.60
C GLY A 17 36.99 0.98 -24.66
N GLU A 18 37.95 1.75 -24.15
CA GLU A 18 37.72 2.79 -23.12
C GLU A 18 36.70 3.86 -23.54
N ARG A 19 36.62 4.16 -24.84
CA ARG A 19 35.66 5.11 -25.42
C ARG A 19 34.70 4.43 -26.42
N GLY A 20 34.57 3.12 -26.31
CA GLY A 20 33.71 2.31 -27.18
C GLY A 20 32.26 2.23 -26.70
N PRO A 21 31.37 1.66 -27.53
CA PRO A 21 29.98 1.41 -27.14
C PRO A 21 29.87 0.30 -26.09
N THR A 22 28.80 0.34 -25.29
CA THR A 22 28.42 -0.71 -24.33
C THR A 22 28.03 -2.00 -25.06
N LEU A 23 28.45 -3.14 -24.53
CA LEU A 23 28.16 -4.45 -25.11
C LEU A 23 26.86 -5.06 -24.57
N LEU A 24 26.07 -5.69 -25.44
CA LEU A 24 24.83 -6.38 -25.04
C LEU A 24 25.09 -7.60 -24.14
N GLU A 25 26.28 -8.21 -24.22
CA GLU A 25 26.65 -9.35 -23.36
C GLU A 25 26.85 -8.96 -21.89
N ASP A 26 26.89 -7.66 -21.56
CA ASP A 26 26.95 -7.15 -20.19
C ASP A 26 25.72 -7.55 -19.37
N PHE A 27 25.80 -8.73 -18.75
CA PHE A 27 24.70 -9.27 -17.96
C PHE A 27 24.55 -8.54 -16.63
N ILE A 28 25.61 -7.91 -16.10
CA ILE A 28 25.58 -7.20 -14.82
C ILE A 28 24.80 -5.89 -14.96
N PHE A 29 25.09 -5.12 -16.01
CA PHE A 29 24.31 -3.95 -16.39
C PHE A 29 22.84 -4.33 -16.61
N ARG A 30 22.57 -5.33 -17.46
CA ARG A 30 21.20 -5.73 -17.80
C ARG A 30 20.39 -6.16 -16.59
N GLN A 31 20.93 -7.03 -15.72
CA GLN A 31 20.16 -7.48 -14.54
C GLN A 31 19.88 -6.34 -13.54
N LYS A 32 20.81 -5.37 -13.40
CA LYS A 32 20.66 -4.24 -12.47
C LYS A 32 19.61 -3.26 -12.99
N ILE A 33 19.71 -2.89 -14.27
CA ILE A 33 18.77 -1.99 -14.92
C ILE A 33 17.39 -2.65 -15.05
N GLN A 34 17.32 -3.93 -15.41
CA GLN A 34 16.05 -4.64 -15.48
C GLN A 34 15.34 -4.64 -14.12
N ARG A 35 16.06 -4.84 -13.01
CA ARG A 35 15.48 -4.77 -11.67
C ARG A 35 14.95 -3.36 -11.35
N PHE A 36 15.71 -2.32 -11.69
CA PHE A 36 15.30 -0.93 -11.54
C PHE A 36 14.04 -0.58 -12.36
N ASP A 37 14.04 -0.95 -13.64
CA ASP A 37 12.93 -0.67 -14.56
C ASP A 37 11.61 -1.33 -14.12
N HIS A 38 11.69 -2.42 -13.35
CA HIS A 38 10.55 -3.16 -12.84
C HIS A 38 10.26 -2.92 -11.35
N GLU A 39 10.86 -1.90 -10.72
CA GLU A 39 10.61 -1.60 -9.30
C GLU A 39 9.17 -1.12 -9.03
N ARG A 40 8.50 -0.53 -10.03
CA ARG A 40 7.17 0.05 -9.85
C ARG A 40 6.10 -1.02 -10.05
N VAL A 41 5.22 -1.11 -9.06
CA VAL A 41 3.96 -1.84 -9.15
C VAL A 41 2.80 -0.83 -9.14
N PRO A 42 1.62 -1.17 -9.70
CA PRO A 42 0.46 -0.31 -9.62
C PRO A 42 0.15 0.10 -8.18
N GLU A 43 -0.20 1.37 -7.98
CA GLU A 43 -0.70 1.81 -6.70
C GLU A 43 -2.10 1.22 -6.42
N ARG A 44 -2.57 1.36 -5.18
CA ARG A 44 -3.95 0.99 -4.84
C ARG A 44 -4.91 1.93 -5.56
N ALA A 45 -6.02 1.42 -6.09
CA ALA A 45 -7.03 2.25 -6.77
C ALA A 45 -7.56 3.41 -5.90
N VAL A 46 -7.69 3.16 -4.60
CA VAL A 46 -7.98 4.12 -3.54
C VAL A 46 -7.03 3.88 -2.37
N HIS A 47 -6.87 4.84 -1.47
CA HIS A 47 -5.94 4.73 -0.35
C HIS A 47 -4.48 4.50 -0.77
N ALA A 48 -4.06 5.07 -1.91
CA ALA A 48 -2.71 4.91 -2.45
C ALA A 48 -1.66 5.55 -1.52
N ARG A 49 -1.91 6.77 -1.03
CA ARG A 49 -1.06 7.43 -0.05
C ARG A 49 -1.31 6.88 1.35
N GLY A 50 -0.29 6.35 1.99
CA GLY A 50 -0.40 5.80 3.34
C GLY A 50 0.90 5.20 3.86
N ALA A 51 0.96 5.02 5.18
CA ALA A 51 2.11 4.48 5.92
C ALA A 51 1.64 3.40 6.90
N GLY A 52 2.53 2.49 7.30
CA GLY A 52 2.16 1.41 8.21
C GLY A 52 3.24 1.04 9.20
N ALA A 53 2.84 0.35 10.26
CA ALA A 53 3.69 -0.06 11.37
C ALA A 53 3.25 -1.42 11.93
N HIS A 54 4.20 -2.14 12.50
CA HIS A 54 3.95 -3.37 13.28
C HIS A 54 3.59 -3.03 14.73
N GLY A 55 2.85 -3.93 15.37
CA GLY A 55 2.52 -3.83 16.79
C GLY A 55 1.99 -5.14 17.36
N VAL A 56 1.44 -5.07 18.57
CA VAL A 56 0.81 -6.20 19.26
C VAL A 56 -0.55 -5.77 19.81
N PHE A 57 -1.59 -6.49 19.45
CA PHE A 57 -2.88 -6.43 20.14
C PHE A 57 -2.84 -7.37 21.35
N THR A 58 -3.37 -6.93 22.49
CA THR A 58 -3.51 -7.77 23.69
C THR A 58 -4.97 -7.78 24.11
N SER A 59 -5.60 -8.95 24.16
CA SER A 59 -6.97 -9.07 24.66
C SER A 59 -7.03 -8.73 26.15
N TYR A 60 -8.02 -7.93 26.55
CA TYR A 60 -8.26 -7.61 27.97
C TYR A 60 -9.10 -8.66 28.70
N GLY A 61 -9.62 -9.67 28.00
CA GLY A 61 -10.54 -10.63 28.59
C GLY A 61 -10.68 -11.90 27.77
N ASP A 62 -11.45 -12.83 28.32
CA ASP A 62 -12.02 -13.95 27.58
C ASP A 62 -13.41 -13.53 27.08
N PHE A 63 -13.55 -13.44 25.75
CA PHE A 63 -14.79 -13.05 25.08
C PHE A 63 -15.53 -14.24 24.46
N SER A 64 -15.25 -15.46 24.90
CA SER A 64 -15.94 -16.69 24.45
C SER A 64 -17.47 -16.65 24.66
N ASN A 65 -17.95 -15.79 25.55
CA ASN A 65 -19.38 -15.57 25.79
C ASN A 65 -20.10 -14.83 24.63
N ILE A 66 -19.36 -14.15 23.74
CA ILE A 66 -19.94 -13.40 22.60
C ILE A 66 -19.34 -13.78 21.24
N THR A 67 -18.15 -14.38 21.20
CA THR A 67 -17.50 -14.80 19.96
C THR A 67 -16.60 -16.01 20.15
N ALA A 68 -16.48 -16.86 19.12
CA ALA A 68 -15.52 -17.96 19.10
C ALA A 68 -14.12 -17.52 18.60
N ALA A 69 -13.90 -16.24 18.29
CA ALA A 69 -12.66 -15.77 17.69
C ALA A 69 -11.46 -15.98 18.62
N SER A 70 -10.51 -16.82 18.18
CA SER A 70 -9.40 -17.28 19.01
C SER A 70 -8.52 -16.14 19.57
N PHE A 71 -8.29 -15.04 18.83
CA PHE A 71 -7.49 -13.91 19.30
C PHE A 71 -8.13 -13.12 20.48
N LEU A 72 -9.41 -13.39 20.79
CA LEU A 72 -10.17 -12.80 21.88
C LEU A 72 -10.55 -13.81 22.98
N ALA A 73 -10.13 -15.07 22.87
CA ALA A 73 -10.59 -16.17 23.72
C ALA A 73 -9.91 -16.24 25.10
N LYS A 74 -9.02 -15.31 25.45
CA LYS A 74 -8.31 -15.32 26.74
C LYS A 74 -7.74 -13.95 27.09
N GLU A 75 -7.87 -13.55 28.36
CA GLU A 75 -7.20 -12.37 28.91
C GLU A 75 -5.68 -12.45 28.73
N GLY A 76 -5.06 -11.36 28.29
CA GLY A 76 -3.63 -11.27 28.05
C GLY A 76 -3.16 -11.98 26.77
N LYS A 77 -4.06 -12.58 25.97
CA LYS A 77 -3.66 -13.18 24.69
C LYS A 77 -3.14 -12.11 23.75
N GLN A 78 -1.88 -12.25 23.35
CA GLN A 78 -1.22 -11.35 22.41
C GLN A 78 -1.37 -11.85 20.98
N THR A 79 -1.61 -10.93 20.05
CA THR A 79 -1.71 -11.20 18.61
C THR A 79 -0.90 -10.15 17.87
N PRO A 80 0.11 -10.53 17.07
CA PRO A 80 0.84 -9.58 16.24
C PRO A 80 -0.12 -8.86 15.30
N VAL A 81 0.15 -7.57 15.07
CA VAL A 81 -0.62 -6.77 14.12
C VAL A 81 0.28 -6.00 13.16
N PHE A 82 -0.26 -5.70 11.99
CA PHE A 82 0.25 -4.65 11.11
C PHE A 82 -0.89 -3.68 10.80
N VAL A 83 -0.64 -2.40 10.98
CA VAL A 83 -1.61 -1.34 10.74
C VAL A 83 -1.12 -0.48 9.59
N ARG A 84 -2.03 -0.10 8.67
CA ARG A 84 -1.78 0.91 7.65
C ARG A 84 -2.81 2.03 7.72
N PHE A 85 -2.31 3.26 7.84
CA PHE A 85 -3.09 4.49 7.74
C PHE A 85 -2.97 5.07 6.33
N SER A 86 -3.99 5.80 5.88
CA SER A 86 -4.02 6.35 4.51
C SER A 86 -5.03 7.48 4.37
N THR A 87 -4.87 8.35 3.38
CA THR A 87 -5.98 9.14 2.79
C THR A 87 -6.77 8.27 1.81
N VAL A 88 -7.71 8.79 1.01
CA VAL A 88 -8.52 8.01 0.05
C VAL A 88 -8.24 8.38 -1.40
N ALA A 89 -8.45 9.66 -1.76
CA ALA A 89 -8.55 10.07 -3.15
C ALA A 89 -7.18 10.22 -3.83
N GLY A 90 -6.19 10.71 -3.08
CA GLY A 90 -4.86 11.05 -3.58
C GLY A 90 -4.04 9.86 -4.06
N SER A 91 -3.26 10.06 -5.11
CA SER A 91 -2.23 9.11 -5.58
C SER A 91 -1.09 8.96 -4.57
N ARG A 92 -0.23 7.94 -4.71
CA ARG A 92 0.80 7.58 -3.70
C ARG A 92 1.77 8.70 -3.29
N GLY A 93 1.94 9.72 -4.13
CA GLY A 93 2.80 10.88 -3.91
C GLY A 93 2.10 12.12 -3.36
N SER A 94 0.79 12.06 -3.06
CA SER A 94 0.04 13.21 -2.54
C SER A 94 0.43 13.57 -1.10
N SER A 95 -0.02 14.75 -0.64
CA SER A 95 0.18 15.21 0.74
C SER A 95 -0.60 14.35 1.74
N ASP A 96 -0.02 14.12 2.93
CA ASP A 96 -0.70 13.48 4.07
C ASP A 96 -1.74 14.40 4.73
N LEU A 97 -1.65 15.71 4.52
CA LEU A 97 -2.51 16.72 5.16
C LEU A 97 -3.71 17.14 4.30
N ALA A 98 -3.99 16.41 3.22
CA ALA A 98 -5.19 16.64 2.43
C ALA A 98 -6.44 16.44 3.30
N ARG A 99 -7.46 17.30 3.10
CA ARG A 99 -8.76 17.08 3.72
C ARG A 99 -9.42 15.89 3.03
N ASP A 100 -9.48 14.78 3.74
CA ASP A 100 -9.99 13.53 3.19
C ASP A 100 -10.52 12.61 4.31
N VAL A 101 -11.24 11.57 3.93
CA VAL A 101 -11.42 10.39 4.80
C VAL A 101 -10.06 9.73 5.01
N HIS A 102 -9.86 9.11 6.17
CA HIS A 102 -8.63 8.40 6.45
C HIS A 102 -8.90 6.92 6.72
N GLY A 103 -8.27 6.05 5.95
CA GLY A 103 -8.29 4.60 6.17
C GLY A 103 -7.47 4.22 7.39
N PHE A 104 -8.00 3.30 8.19
CA PHE A 104 -7.36 2.64 9.31
C PHE A 104 -7.55 1.13 9.15
N ALA A 105 -6.61 0.50 8.45
CA ALA A 105 -6.62 -0.93 8.18
C ALA A 105 -5.72 -1.67 9.17
N THR A 106 -6.29 -2.63 9.93
CA THR A 106 -5.55 -3.45 10.89
C THR A 106 -5.63 -4.91 10.50
N ARG A 107 -4.48 -5.54 10.30
CA ARG A 107 -4.37 -7.00 10.18
C ARG A 107 -3.98 -7.60 11.53
N PHE A 108 -4.74 -8.59 11.97
CA PHE A 108 -4.43 -9.46 13.09
C PHE A 108 -3.89 -10.79 12.56
N TYR A 109 -2.66 -11.12 12.92
CA TYR A 109 -2.05 -12.41 12.59
C TYR A 109 -2.43 -13.43 13.66
N THR A 110 -3.70 -13.84 13.65
CA THR A 110 -4.24 -14.77 14.65
C THR A 110 -3.71 -16.19 14.43
N ASP A 111 -3.83 -17.05 15.44
CA ASP A 111 -3.50 -18.48 15.35
C ASP A 111 -4.54 -19.31 14.58
N GLU A 112 -5.64 -18.70 14.16
CA GLU A 112 -6.69 -19.30 13.30
C GLU A 112 -6.82 -18.59 11.95
N GLY A 113 -5.78 -17.86 11.54
CA GLY A 113 -5.71 -17.18 10.25
C GLY A 113 -5.67 -15.66 10.36
N ASN A 114 -5.39 -14.99 9.25
CA ASN A 114 -5.37 -13.54 9.22
C ASN A 114 -6.79 -12.99 9.29
N PHE A 115 -7.01 -12.05 10.19
CA PHE A 115 -8.26 -11.31 10.30
C PHE A 115 -7.98 -9.82 10.05
N ASP A 116 -8.69 -9.22 9.08
CA ASP A 116 -8.48 -7.83 8.70
C ASP A 116 -9.70 -6.99 9.06
N ILE A 117 -9.50 -5.97 9.89
CA ILE A 117 -10.48 -4.88 10.08
C ILE A 117 -10.07 -3.73 9.17
N LEU A 118 -10.78 -3.57 8.05
CA LEU A 118 -10.55 -2.51 7.06
C LEU A 118 -11.49 -1.34 7.31
N GLY A 119 -11.12 -0.47 8.27
CA GLY A 119 -11.95 0.65 8.72
C GLY A 119 -11.52 2.01 8.16
N ASN A 120 -12.29 3.03 8.53
CA ASN A 120 -11.97 4.45 8.35
C ASN A 120 -12.02 5.18 9.69
N ASN A 121 -11.49 6.40 9.75
CA ASN A 121 -11.60 7.29 10.92
C ASN A 121 -12.99 7.94 11.07
N ILE A 122 -13.91 7.70 10.13
CA ILE A 122 -15.30 8.18 10.14
C ILE A 122 -16.23 6.97 10.24
N PRO A 123 -17.26 7.00 11.11
CA PRO A 123 -18.10 5.84 11.41
C PRO A 123 -19.22 5.56 10.39
N VAL A 124 -19.33 6.38 9.34
CA VAL A 124 -20.32 6.25 8.26
C VAL A 124 -19.63 6.37 6.91
N PHE A 125 -20.29 5.88 5.86
CA PHE A 125 -19.78 5.92 4.49
C PHE A 125 -20.70 6.75 3.58
N PHE A 126 -20.18 7.24 2.44
CA PHE A 126 -20.89 8.17 1.56
C PHE A 126 -22.07 7.54 0.80
N ILE A 127 -21.98 6.25 0.50
CA ILE A 127 -22.94 5.51 -0.33
C ILE A 127 -23.49 4.32 0.43
N GLN A 128 -24.69 3.88 0.04
CA GLN A 128 -25.42 2.79 0.69
C GLN A 128 -25.34 1.47 -0.09
N ASP A 129 -24.93 1.51 -1.38
CA ASP A 129 -24.72 0.34 -2.23
C ASP A 129 -23.31 0.37 -2.83
N ALA A 130 -22.62 -0.77 -2.82
CA ALA A 130 -21.26 -0.91 -3.30
C ALA A 130 -21.14 -0.74 -4.82
N ILE A 131 -22.21 -0.94 -5.60
CA ILE A 131 -22.16 -0.76 -7.06
C ILE A 131 -21.88 0.70 -7.46
N LEU A 132 -22.21 1.65 -6.59
CA LEU A 132 -21.97 3.09 -6.78
C LEU A 132 -20.55 3.53 -6.41
N PHE A 133 -19.70 2.61 -5.96
CA PHE A 133 -18.34 2.95 -5.54
C PHE A 133 -17.49 3.53 -6.66
N PRO A 134 -17.50 3.00 -7.91
CA PRO A 134 -16.81 3.64 -9.02
C PRO A 134 -17.31 5.06 -9.29
N ASP A 135 -18.63 5.31 -9.20
CA ASP A 135 -19.21 6.63 -9.42
C ASP A 135 -18.69 7.64 -8.39
N LEU A 136 -18.75 7.28 -7.10
CA LEU A 136 -18.19 8.09 -6.01
C LEU A 136 -16.69 8.37 -6.22
N ILE A 137 -15.91 7.33 -6.53
CA ILE A 137 -14.46 7.47 -6.65
C ILE A 137 -14.08 8.30 -7.88
N HIS A 138 -14.78 8.16 -9.00
CA HIS A 138 -14.58 9.01 -10.17
C HIS A 138 -14.95 10.48 -9.89
N ALA A 139 -16.04 10.71 -9.15
CA ALA A 139 -16.51 12.04 -8.79
C ALA A 139 -15.50 12.82 -7.93
N VAL A 140 -14.89 12.18 -6.93
CA VAL A 140 -13.97 12.83 -5.97
C VAL A 140 -12.52 12.89 -6.45
N LYS A 141 -12.11 12.00 -7.36
CA LYS A 141 -10.76 11.98 -7.94
C LYS A 141 -10.56 13.11 -8.96
N PRO A 142 -9.30 13.35 -9.39
CA PRO A 142 -9.04 14.33 -10.43
C PRO A 142 -9.84 14.06 -11.70
N ARG A 143 -10.25 15.12 -12.40
CA ARG A 143 -11.09 15.01 -13.60
C ARG A 143 -10.37 14.24 -14.72
N GLY A 144 -11.09 13.37 -15.42
CA GLY A 144 -10.50 12.43 -16.38
C GLY A 144 -9.85 13.04 -17.63
N ASP A 145 -10.09 14.32 -17.93
CA ASP A 145 -9.55 15.02 -19.09
C ASP A 145 -8.18 15.68 -18.82
N ASN A 146 -7.89 16.08 -17.58
CA ASN A 146 -6.68 16.82 -17.23
C ASN A 146 -6.01 16.42 -15.90
N GLU A 147 -6.58 15.46 -15.18
CA GLU A 147 -6.07 14.94 -13.91
C GLU A 147 -5.90 16.03 -12.82
N ILE A 148 -6.83 17.00 -12.76
CA ILE A 148 -6.83 18.07 -11.74
C ILE A 148 -8.18 18.12 -11.01
N PRO A 149 -8.23 18.40 -9.69
CA PRO A 149 -7.11 18.62 -8.75
C PRO A 149 -6.65 17.33 -8.03
N GLN A 150 -5.39 17.29 -7.60
CA GLN A 150 -4.86 16.18 -6.79
C GLN A 150 -5.34 16.25 -5.34
N ALA A 151 -5.83 15.12 -4.82
CA ALA A 151 -6.18 14.91 -3.40
C ALA A 151 -7.09 15.98 -2.78
N ALA A 152 -8.13 16.41 -3.49
CA ALA A 152 -9.09 17.39 -3.00
C ALA A 152 -10.49 17.12 -3.56
N THR A 153 -11.52 17.42 -2.76
CA THR A 153 -12.93 17.44 -3.17
C THR A 153 -13.43 18.85 -3.48
N ALA A 154 -12.53 19.83 -3.57
CA ALA A 154 -12.87 21.22 -3.88
C ALA A 154 -12.92 21.45 -5.39
N HIS A 155 -13.82 20.74 -6.09
CA HIS A 155 -14.03 20.84 -7.54
C HIS A 155 -15.45 20.38 -7.92
N ASP A 156 -15.89 20.74 -9.12
CA ASP A 156 -17.28 20.65 -9.57
C ASP A 156 -17.90 19.24 -9.58
N SER A 157 -17.11 18.18 -9.74
CA SER A 157 -17.66 16.82 -9.81
C SER A 157 -17.79 16.14 -8.45
N ALA A 158 -17.19 16.68 -7.39
CA ALA A 158 -17.13 16.09 -6.06
C ALA A 158 -18.31 16.47 -5.15
#